data_AF-V5IAU6-F1
#
_entry.id   AF-V5IAU6-F1
#
_cell.length_a   1.000
_cell.length_b   1.000
_cell.length_c   1.000
_cell.angle_alpha   90.00
_cell.angle_beta   90.00
_cell.angle_gamma   90.00
#
_symmetry.space_group_name_H-M   'P 1'
#
loop_
_entity.id
_entity.type
_entity.pdbx_description
1 polymer ?
#
loop_
_entity_poly.entity_id
_entity_poly.type
_entity_poly.pdbx_seq_one_letter_code
_entity_poly.pdbx_strand_id
1 'polypeptide(L)'
;PLMRIEGPLIIVQLLETTLLTLVNYASLMATNAARYRIAAGSMKLFEFGLRRAQGPDGGLSASKYSYIGGFDGTSNVLAGKLFNIPVKGTHAHAYITSFNGFSELRNIFLEPKCGGKPRDLLELALTWRTNLLPIFKLFSVEASEGELAALISFAIAFPEGFMALVDTYEVQRYSCCMNKVTSSTKSHSKYR
;
A
#
# COMPACT_ATOMS: atom_id res chain seq x y z
N PRO A 1 -11.33 35.28 14.95
CA PRO A 1 -10.84 35.12 13.56
C PRO A 1 -9.61 34.20 13.58
N LEU A 2 -9.42 33.35 12.57
CA LEU A 2 -8.23 32.48 12.46
C LEU A 2 -6.95 33.30 12.25
N MET A 3 -7.04 34.42 11.51
CA MET A 3 -5.93 35.35 11.26
C MET A 3 -6.48 36.77 11.08
N ARG A 4 -5.71 37.78 11.49
CA ARG A 4 -5.95 39.20 11.22
C ARG A 4 -4.64 39.82 10.76
N ILE A 5 -4.65 40.55 9.65
CA ILE A 5 -3.48 41.20 9.08
C ILE A 5 -3.76 42.69 8.95
N GLU A 6 -2.84 43.50 9.42
CA GLU A 6 -2.93 44.96 9.40
C GLU A 6 -1.67 45.52 8.75
N GLY A 7 -1.84 46.55 7.92
CA GLY A 7 -0.77 47.16 7.16
C GLY A 7 -1.27 48.01 6.00
N PRO A 8 -0.37 48.47 5.13
CA PRO A 8 -0.75 49.23 3.94
C PRO A 8 -1.70 48.43 3.05
N LEU A 9 -2.82 49.05 2.65
CA LEU A 9 -3.92 48.41 1.93
C LEU A 9 -3.46 47.53 0.75
N ILE A 10 -2.60 48.07 -0.11
CA ILE A 10 -2.14 47.35 -1.30
C ILE A 10 -1.37 46.06 -0.96
N ILE A 11 -0.59 46.06 0.12
CA ILE A 11 0.23 44.92 0.51
C ILE A 11 -0.66 43.84 1.11
N VAL A 12 -1.56 44.20 2.03
CA VAL A 12 -2.44 43.23 2.68
C VAL A 12 -3.43 42.61 1.69
N GLN A 13 -3.89 43.37 0.70
CA GLN A 13 -4.78 42.88 -0.35
C GLN A 13 -4.10 41.84 -1.26
N LEU A 14 -2.82 42.02 -1.59
CA LEU A 14 -2.06 41.05 -2.41
C LEU A 14 -1.83 39.72 -1.68
N LEU A 15 -1.79 39.73 -0.35
CA LEU A 15 -1.59 38.52 0.45
C LEU A 15 -2.84 37.65 0.56
N GLU A 16 -4.03 38.21 0.31
CA GLU A 16 -5.32 37.55 0.55
C GLU A 16 -5.40 36.18 -0.13
N THR A 17 -5.18 36.11 -1.45
CA THR A 17 -5.31 34.86 -2.22
C THR A 17 -4.33 33.79 -1.76
N THR A 18 -3.09 34.18 -1.45
CA THR A 18 -2.06 33.25 -1.01
C THR A 18 -2.41 32.66 0.35
N LEU A 19 -2.82 33.51 1.30
CA LEU A 19 -3.18 33.08 2.65
C LEU A 19 -4.43 32.23 2.66
N LEU A 20 -5.46 32.60 1.89
CA LEU A 20 -6.66 31.78 1.73
C LEU A 20 -6.30 30.40 1.20
N THR A 21 -5.44 30.31 0.18
CA THR A 21 -5.04 29.02 -0.39
C THR A 21 -4.31 28.15 0.63
N LEU A 22 -3.31 28.72 1.32
CA LEU A 22 -2.50 28.00 2.30
C LEU A 22 -3.32 27.54 3.51
N VAL A 23 -4.13 28.44 4.08
CA VAL A 23 -4.90 28.16 5.29
C VAL A 23 -6.07 27.21 5.00
N ASN A 24 -6.79 27.40 3.90
CA ASN A 24 -7.94 26.57 3.57
C ASN A 24 -7.51 25.13 3.27
N TYR A 25 -6.45 24.94 2.48
CA TYR A 25 -5.98 23.58 2.17
C TYR A 25 -5.47 22.84 3.40
N ALA A 26 -4.65 23.52 4.22
CA ALA A 26 -4.14 22.96 5.46
C ALA A 26 -5.26 22.54 6.42
N SER A 27 -6.22 23.44 6.64
CA SER A 27 -7.34 23.20 7.55
C SER A 27 -8.27 22.10 7.04
N LEU A 28 -8.54 22.07 5.73
CA LEU A 28 -9.34 21.03 5.09
C LEU A 28 -8.70 19.65 5.31
N MET A 29 -7.40 19.52 5.02
CA MET A 29 -6.68 18.26 5.15
C MET A 29 -6.61 17.79 6.60
N ALA A 30 -6.24 18.67 7.53
CA ALA A 30 -6.18 18.34 8.95
C ALA A 30 -7.54 17.93 9.51
N THR A 31 -8.61 18.64 9.12
CA THR A 31 -9.97 18.32 9.58
C THR A 31 -10.45 16.99 9.01
N ASN A 32 -10.17 16.71 7.74
CA ASN A 32 -10.53 15.42 7.15
C ASN A 32 -9.78 14.26 7.82
N ALA A 33 -8.49 14.44 8.07
CA ALA A 33 -7.69 13.46 8.79
C ALA A 33 -8.21 13.23 10.23
N ALA A 34 -8.62 14.29 10.93
CA ALA A 34 -9.23 14.18 12.25
C ALA A 34 -10.55 13.37 12.22
N ARG A 35 -11.37 13.54 11.18
CA ARG A 35 -12.58 12.74 10.99
C ARG A 35 -12.26 11.25 10.82
N TYR A 36 -11.24 10.91 10.05
CA TYR A 36 -10.77 9.53 9.92
C TYR A 36 -10.22 8.98 11.24
N ARG A 37 -9.45 9.78 12.00
CA ARG A 37 -8.96 9.39 13.33
C ARG A 37 -10.13 9.06 14.27
N ILE A 38 -11.15 9.91 14.31
CA ILE A 38 -12.35 9.67 15.13
C ILE A 38 -13.03 8.36 14.70
N ALA A 39 -13.19 8.14 13.39
CA ALA A 39 -13.84 6.92 12.88
C ALA A 39 -13.00 5.64 13.12
N ALA A 40 -11.68 5.74 13.06
CA ALA A 40 -10.77 4.60 13.19
C ALA A 40 -10.39 4.25 14.64
N GLY A 41 -10.57 5.17 15.59
CA GLY A 41 -10.23 4.97 16.99
C GLY A 41 -8.73 4.74 17.20
N SER A 42 -8.37 3.57 17.77
CA SER A 42 -6.98 3.20 18.09
C SER A 42 -6.22 2.54 16.94
N MET A 43 -6.87 2.32 15.79
CA MET A 43 -6.20 1.72 14.62
C MET A 43 -5.12 2.64 14.07
N LYS A 44 -4.07 2.04 13.50
CA LYS A 44 -3.01 2.79 12.83
C LYS A 44 -3.48 3.32 11.49
N LEU A 45 -3.32 4.62 11.27
CA LEU A 45 -3.69 5.32 10.03
C LEU A 45 -2.45 5.84 9.31
N PHE A 46 -2.37 5.59 8.01
CA PHE A 46 -1.24 6.02 7.18
C PHE A 46 -1.72 6.72 5.92
N GLU A 47 -0.98 7.75 5.51
CA GLU A 47 -1.29 8.57 4.33
C GLU A 47 -0.53 8.06 3.10
N PHE A 48 -1.29 7.69 2.04
CA PHE A 48 -0.77 7.10 0.79
C PHE A 48 -1.30 7.82 -0.47
N GLY A 49 -1.72 9.08 -0.32
CA GLY A 49 -2.33 9.91 -1.37
C GLY A 49 -1.34 10.65 -2.28
N LEU A 50 -0.03 10.54 -2.03
CA LEU A 50 1.02 11.29 -2.74
C LEU A 50 0.87 11.28 -4.27
N ARG A 51 0.53 10.13 -4.87
CA ARG A 51 0.42 9.97 -6.34
C ARG A 51 -0.71 10.76 -6.98
N ARG A 52 -1.68 11.23 -6.20
CA ARG A 52 -2.85 12.01 -6.67
C ARG A 52 -2.89 13.40 -6.06
N ALA A 53 -1.85 13.79 -5.32
CA ALA A 53 -1.78 15.10 -4.72
C ALA A 53 -1.48 16.17 -5.78
N GLN A 54 -2.12 17.33 -5.65
CA GLN A 54 -2.10 18.35 -6.69
C GLN A 54 -0.83 19.21 -6.64
N GLY A 55 -0.19 19.39 -7.78
CA GLY A 55 0.95 20.30 -7.92
C GLY A 55 2.22 19.83 -7.21
N PRO A 56 3.27 20.66 -7.22
CA PRO A 56 4.59 20.27 -6.70
C PRO A 56 4.62 20.13 -5.16
N ASP A 57 3.84 20.93 -4.43
CA ASP A 57 3.82 20.92 -2.96
C ASP A 57 2.64 20.14 -2.37
N GLY A 58 1.58 19.84 -3.14
CA GLY A 58 0.36 19.24 -2.59
C GLY A 58 0.62 17.90 -1.91
N GLY A 59 1.58 17.12 -2.40
CA GLY A 59 2.00 15.87 -1.75
C GLY A 59 2.61 16.09 -0.37
N LEU A 60 3.49 17.07 -0.24
CA LEU A 60 4.16 17.41 1.02
C LEU A 60 3.18 17.99 2.03
N SER A 61 2.37 18.96 1.60
CA SER A 61 1.36 19.60 2.42
C SER A 61 0.28 18.59 2.87
N ALA A 62 -0.22 17.72 1.98
CA ALA A 62 -1.17 16.67 2.35
C ALA A 62 -0.61 15.76 3.45
N SER A 63 0.60 15.23 3.27
CA SER A 63 1.23 14.35 4.26
C SER A 63 1.41 15.04 5.61
N LYS A 64 1.87 16.30 5.60
CA LYS A 64 2.07 17.10 6.81
C LYS A 64 0.77 17.31 7.58
N TYR A 65 -0.28 17.79 6.90
CA TYR A 65 -1.54 18.14 7.57
C TYR A 65 -2.37 16.90 7.92
N SER A 66 -2.26 15.80 7.18
CA SER A 66 -2.84 14.52 7.58
C SER A 66 -2.23 13.99 8.88
N TYR A 67 -0.90 14.12 9.05
CA TYR A 67 -0.24 13.74 10.29
C TYR A 67 -0.68 14.62 11.46
N ILE A 68 -0.75 15.95 11.27
CA ILE A 68 -1.30 16.89 12.27
C ILE A 68 -2.74 16.53 12.66
N GLY A 69 -3.56 16.13 11.68
CA GLY A 69 -4.94 15.68 11.91
C GLY A 69 -5.05 14.32 12.61
N GLY A 70 -3.94 13.64 12.91
CA GLY A 70 -3.92 12.45 13.75
C GLY A 70 -3.60 11.16 13.01
N PHE A 71 -3.08 11.19 11.79
CA PHE A 71 -2.50 10.00 11.15
C PHE A 71 -1.17 9.62 11.81
N ASP A 72 -0.80 8.34 11.78
CA ASP A 72 0.41 7.82 12.42
C ASP A 72 1.66 7.92 11.53
N GLY A 73 1.50 8.12 10.22
CA GLY A 73 2.61 8.24 9.29
C GLY A 73 2.19 8.44 7.83
N THR A 74 3.17 8.46 6.93
CA THR A 74 2.99 8.70 5.49
C THR A 74 3.94 7.87 4.64
N SER A 75 3.64 7.69 3.37
CA SER A 75 4.59 7.19 2.37
C SER A 75 5.54 8.25 1.80
N ASN A 76 5.30 9.53 2.10
CA ASN A 76 6.07 10.64 1.54
C ASN A 76 7.41 10.81 2.27
N VAL A 77 8.49 10.38 1.61
CA VAL A 77 9.87 10.49 2.14
C VAL A 77 10.32 11.94 2.35
N LEU A 78 9.82 12.89 1.56
CA LEU A 78 10.15 14.31 1.74
C LEU A 78 9.52 14.86 3.02
N ALA A 79 8.28 14.45 3.31
CA ALA A 79 7.62 14.79 4.57
C ALA A 79 8.34 14.18 5.78
N GLY A 80 8.82 12.94 5.64
CA GLY A 80 9.69 12.32 6.64
C GLY A 80 10.98 13.10 6.86
N LYS A 81 11.66 13.52 5.78
CA LYS A 81 12.91 14.29 5.85
C LYS A 81 12.74 15.67 6.48
N LEU A 82 11.68 16.40 6.12
CA LEU A 82 11.50 17.80 6.54
C LEU A 82 10.80 17.94 7.89
N PHE A 83 9.88 17.04 8.21
CA PHE A 83 9.00 17.17 9.38
C PHE A 83 9.13 15.99 10.37
N ASN A 84 10.07 15.08 10.14
CA ASN A 84 10.29 13.89 10.97
C ASN A 84 9.02 13.04 11.18
N ILE A 85 8.15 13.02 10.17
CA ILE A 85 6.93 12.21 10.19
C ILE A 85 7.32 10.74 9.93
N PRO A 86 6.81 9.77 10.70
CA PRO A 86 7.10 8.36 10.47
C PRO A 86 6.74 7.95 9.04
N VAL A 87 7.74 7.45 8.31
CA VAL A 87 7.57 6.99 6.93
C VAL A 87 7.28 5.50 6.93
N LYS A 88 6.23 5.10 6.22
CA LYS A 88 5.91 3.68 5.99
C LYS A 88 5.53 3.48 4.53
N GLY A 89 6.11 2.47 3.90
CA GLY A 89 5.86 2.10 2.52
C GLY A 89 6.03 0.60 2.33
N THR A 90 5.35 0.07 1.31
CA THR A 90 5.48 -1.31 0.84
C THR A 90 6.29 -1.34 -0.47
N HIS A 91 6.39 -2.50 -1.09
CA HIS A 91 6.67 -2.57 -2.53
C HIS A 91 5.41 -2.27 -3.35
N ALA A 92 5.57 -2.12 -4.67
CA ALA A 92 4.48 -1.85 -5.61
C ALA A 92 4.22 -3.08 -6.51
N HIS A 93 3.05 -3.14 -7.16
CA HIS A 93 2.75 -4.18 -8.14
C HIS A 93 3.78 -4.27 -9.27
N ALA A 94 4.30 -3.13 -9.73
CA ALA A 94 5.34 -3.08 -10.76
C ALA A 94 6.60 -3.86 -10.36
N TYR A 95 6.91 -3.96 -9.06
CA TYR A 95 8.00 -4.78 -8.57
C TYR A 95 7.69 -6.26 -8.76
N ILE A 96 6.50 -6.72 -8.35
CA ILE A 96 6.07 -8.11 -8.51
C ILE A 96 6.05 -8.53 -9.97
N THR A 97 5.46 -7.69 -10.85
CA THR A 97 5.34 -7.99 -12.29
C THR A 97 6.67 -7.92 -13.05
N SER A 98 7.75 -7.46 -12.42
CA SER A 98 9.07 -7.40 -13.06
C SER A 98 9.81 -8.74 -13.07
N PHE A 99 9.36 -9.72 -12.27
CA PHE A 99 9.97 -11.03 -12.16
C PHE A 99 9.25 -12.05 -13.05
N ASN A 100 9.99 -12.79 -13.88
CA ASN A 100 9.42 -13.88 -14.67
C ASN A 100 9.53 -15.25 -13.96
N GLY A 101 10.52 -15.42 -13.07
CA GLY A 101 10.72 -16.69 -12.36
C GLY A 101 11.96 -16.68 -11.46
N PHE A 102 12.32 -17.86 -10.93
CA PHE A 102 13.39 -17.98 -9.93
C PHE A 102 14.80 -17.71 -10.45
N SER A 103 15.04 -17.78 -11.76
CA SER A 103 16.35 -17.51 -12.38
C SER A 103 16.82 -16.06 -12.18
N GLU A 104 15.92 -15.15 -11.83
CA GLU A 104 16.22 -13.73 -11.59
C GLU A 104 16.66 -13.44 -10.15
N LEU A 105 16.53 -14.42 -9.24
CA LEU A 105 16.96 -14.30 -7.85
C LEU A 105 18.49 -14.26 -7.76
N ARG A 106 19.03 -13.09 -7.40
CA ARG A 106 20.48 -12.91 -7.20
C ARG A 106 20.97 -13.41 -5.85
N ASN A 107 20.12 -13.32 -4.83
CA ASN A 107 20.39 -13.83 -3.49
C ASN A 107 19.20 -14.67 -3.06
N ILE A 108 19.48 -15.82 -2.47
CA ILE A 108 18.50 -16.77 -1.95
C ILE A 108 18.73 -17.07 -0.47
N PHE A 109 19.85 -16.62 0.11
CA PHE A 109 20.17 -16.90 1.51
C PHE A 109 19.67 -15.79 2.43
N LEU A 110 19.04 -16.21 3.53
CA LEU A 110 18.60 -15.34 4.60
C LEU A 110 19.25 -15.73 5.92
N GLU A 111 19.77 -14.74 6.65
CA GLU A 111 20.34 -14.93 7.98
C GLU A 111 19.25 -15.02 9.06
N PRO A 112 19.26 -16.05 9.93
CA PRO A 112 18.30 -16.15 11.02
C PRO A 112 18.48 -15.07 12.07
N LYS A 113 17.38 -14.49 12.55
CA LYS A 113 17.39 -13.44 13.60
C LYS A 113 18.07 -13.88 14.91
N CYS A 114 17.98 -15.17 15.27
CA CYS A 114 18.56 -15.70 16.51
C CYS A 114 20.06 -16.06 16.39
N GLY A 115 20.71 -15.70 15.27
CA GLY A 115 22.05 -16.15 14.95
C GLY A 115 22.07 -17.61 14.46
N GLY A 116 22.89 -17.89 13.46
CA GLY A 116 22.99 -19.23 12.87
C GLY A 116 23.54 -19.21 11.46
N LYS A 117 23.59 -20.39 10.82
CA LYS A 117 23.98 -20.49 9.42
C LYS A 117 22.88 -19.88 8.52
N PRO A 118 23.24 -19.13 7.46
CA PRO A 118 22.30 -18.69 6.46
C PRO A 118 21.50 -19.86 5.89
N ARG A 119 20.19 -19.68 5.69
CA ARG A 119 19.32 -20.70 5.10
C ARG A 119 18.88 -20.26 3.71
N ASP A 120 18.75 -21.24 2.82
CA ASP A 120 18.16 -21.02 1.50
C ASP A 120 16.65 -20.79 1.65
N LEU A 121 16.23 -19.55 1.39
CA LEU A 121 14.84 -19.14 1.50
C LEU A 121 14.00 -19.66 0.33
N LEU A 122 14.60 -19.87 -0.85
CA LEU A 122 13.89 -20.42 -2.01
C LEU A 122 13.51 -21.88 -1.75
N GLU A 123 14.46 -22.69 -1.28
CA GLU A 123 14.21 -24.09 -0.92
C GLU A 123 13.13 -24.20 0.17
N LEU A 124 13.22 -23.35 1.21
CA LEU A 124 12.22 -23.29 2.28
C LEU A 124 10.84 -22.89 1.74
N ALA A 125 10.77 -21.88 0.88
CA ALA A 125 9.51 -21.40 0.30
C ALA A 125 8.85 -22.48 -0.57
N LEU A 126 9.63 -23.22 -1.38
CA LEU A 126 9.12 -24.33 -2.18
C LEU A 126 8.64 -25.49 -1.31
N THR A 127 9.39 -25.82 -0.26
CA THR A 127 9.00 -26.87 0.71
C THR A 127 7.67 -26.52 1.40
N TRP A 128 7.51 -25.27 1.85
CA TRP A 128 6.25 -24.81 2.44
C TRP A 128 5.12 -24.75 1.41
N ARG A 129 5.39 -24.33 0.18
CA ARG A 129 4.40 -24.37 -0.92
C ARG A 129 3.86 -25.78 -1.08
N THR A 130 4.71 -26.81 -1.16
CA THR A 130 4.26 -28.21 -1.30
C THR A 130 3.46 -28.70 -0.10
N ASN A 131 3.82 -28.27 1.12
CA ASN A 131 3.09 -28.64 2.34
C ASN A 131 1.71 -27.99 2.43
N LEU A 132 1.53 -26.81 1.83
CA LEU A 132 0.26 -26.08 1.83
C LEU A 132 -0.71 -26.55 0.74
N LEU A 133 -0.23 -27.12 -0.37
CA LEU A 133 -1.08 -27.57 -1.49
C LEU A 133 -2.24 -28.51 -1.06
N PRO A 134 -2.02 -29.55 -0.23
CA PRO A 134 -3.11 -30.45 0.21
C PRO A 134 -4.15 -29.75 1.08
N ILE A 135 -3.72 -28.81 1.93
CA ILE A 135 -4.60 -28.06 2.84
C ILE A 135 -5.55 -27.20 2.02
N PHE A 136 -5.02 -26.54 0.98
CA PHE A 136 -5.79 -25.67 0.12
C PHE A 136 -6.46 -26.41 -1.05
N LYS A 137 -6.30 -27.73 -1.22
CA LYS A 137 -6.82 -28.53 -2.36
C LYS A 137 -6.40 -28.02 -3.75
N LEU A 138 -5.27 -27.32 -3.83
CA LEU A 138 -4.77 -26.70 -5.07
C LEU A 138 -3.85 -27.66 -5.83
N PHE A 139 -3.82 -27.55 -7.17
CA PHE A 139 -2.79 -28.17 -7.99
C PHE A 139 -1.54 -27.28 -8.06
N SER A 140 -0.34 -27.89 -8.12
CA SER A 140 0.95 -27.20 -8.03
C SER A 140 1.19 -26.12 -9.09
N VAL A 141 0.48 -26.19 -10.24
CA VAL A 141 0.68 -25.33 -11.42
C VAL A 141 0.00 -23.96 -11.28
N GLU A 142 -0.77 -23.72 -10.22
CA GLU A 142 -1.62 -22.53 -10.19
C GLU A 142 -0.94 -21.24 -9.71
N ALA A 143 0.07 -21.33 -8.84
CA ALA A 143 0.74 -20.14 -8.30
C ALA A 143 1.89 -19.67 -9.19
N SER A 144 1.92 -18.36 -9.48
CA SER A 144 2.94 -17.69 -10.30
C SER A 144 4.32 -17.83 -9.67
N GLU A 145 5.28 -18.37 -10.43
CA GLU A 145 6.67 -18.47 -9.99
C GLU A 145 7.34 -17.09 -9.91
N GLY A 146 7.00 -16.18 -10.81
CA GLY A 146 7.49 -14.79 -10.79
C GLY A 146 7.03 -14.04 -9.54
N GLU A 147 5.77 -14.22 -9.12
CA GLU A 147 5.26 -13.63 -7.88
C GLU A 147 6.01 -14.15 -6.65
N LEU A 148 6.19 -15.47 -6.56
CA LEU A 148 6.92 -16.08 -5.47
C LEU A 148 8.39 -15.62 -5.45
N ALA A 149 9.04 -15.52 -6.60
CA ALA A 149 10.41 -14.99 -6.72
C ALA A 149 10.48 -13.54 -6.21
N ALA A 150 9.54 -12.68 -6.61
CA ALA A 150 9.52 -11.29 -6.16
C ALA A 150 9.34 -11.18 -4.64
N LEU A 151 8.45 -11.99 -4.06
CA LEU A 151 8.22 -12.04 -2.61
C LEU A 151 9.43 -12.55 -1.84
N ILE A 152 10.12 -13.57 -2.34
CA ILE A 152 11.38 -14.07 -1.76
C ILE A 152 12.45 -12.98 -1.79
N SER A 153 12.63 -12.34 -2.94
CA SER A 153 13.58 -11.23 -3.10
C SER A 153 13.29 -10.10 -2.10
N PHE A 154 12.01 -9.73 -1.93
CA PHE A 154 11.60 -8.71 -0.97
C PHE A 154 11.82 -9.15 0.49
N ALA A 155 11.51 -10.40 0.83
CA ALA A 155 11.72 -10.95 2.17
C ALA A 155 13.20 -10.97 2.57
N ILE A 156 14.10 -11.23 1.62
CA ILE A 156 15.55 -11.18 1.86
C ILE A 156 16.01 -9.75 2.14
N ALA A 157 15.49 -8.77 1.40
CA ALA A 157 15.83 -7.37 1.61
C ALA A 157 15.25 -6.80 2.92
N PHE A 158 14.05 -7.24 3.31
CA PHE A 158 13.31 -6.70 4.46
C PHE A 158 12.75 -7.80 5.38
N PRO A 159 13.60 -8.60 6.05
CA PRO A 159 13.15 -9.76 6.81
C PRO A 159 12.29 -9.42 8.03
N GLU A 160 12.51 -8.26 8.66
CA GLU A 160 11.70 -7.82 9.81
C GLU A 160 10.42 -7.08 9.40
N GLY A 161 10.30 -6.70 8.12
CA GLY A 161 9.24 -5.85 7.58
C GLY A 161 8.52 -6.45 6.39
N PHE A 162 8.53 -7.79 6.27
CA PHE A 162 7.92 -8.48 5.14
C PHE A 162 6.43 -8.15 5.03
N MET A 163 6.01 -7.75 3.84
CA MET A 163 4.61 -7.55 3.45
C MET A 163 4.45 -8.16 2.06
N ALA A 164 3.30 -8.79 1.82
CA ALA A 164 2.97 -9.40 0.53
C ALA A 164 1.82 -8.63 -0.14
N LEU A 165 1.98 -8.30 -1.42
CA LEU A 165 0.86 -7.87 -2.27
C LEU A 165 0.26 -9.12 -2.93
N VAL A 166 -0.91 -9.53 -2.47
CA VAL A 166 -1.56 -10.78 -2.88
C VAL A 166 -2.49 -10.64 -4.09
N ASP A 167 -2.70 -9.40 -4.55
CA ASP A 167 -3.67 -9.01 -5.57
C ASP A 167 -3.02 -8.64 -6.91
N THR A 168 -1.74 -9.01 -7.11
CA THR A 168 -1.08 -8.79 -8.41
C THR A 168 -1.61 -9.73 -9.48
N TYR A 169 -1.88 -10.98 -9.10
CA TYR A 169 -2.54 -11.97 -9.94
C TYR A 169 -3.88 -12.36 -9.29
N GLU A 170 -4.22 -13.64 -9.21
CA GLU A 170 -5.50 -14.11 -8.65
C GLU A 170 -5.38 -14.45 -7.16
N VAL A 171 -6.04 -13.64 -6.31
CA VAL A 171 -6.06 -13.79 -4.84
C VAL A 171 -6.75 -15.09 -4.40
N GLN A 172 -7.78 -15.52 -5.13
CA GLN A 172 -8.54 -16.75 -4.89
C GLN A 172 -8.90 -17.37 -6.23
N ARG A 173 -8.28 -18.50 -6.59
CA ARG A 173 -8.77 -19.36 -7.68
C ARG A 173 -9.98 -20.22 -7.30
N TYR A 174 -10.58 -19.98 -6.14
CA TYR A 174 -11.72 -20.74 -5.66
C TYR A 174 -13.06 -20.07 -5.95
N SER A 175 -13.68 -20.48 -7.06
CA SER A 175 -15.11 -20.82 -7.18
C SER A 175 -15.44 -21.29 -8.60
N CYS A 176 -15.59 -22.61 -8.78
CA CYS A 176 -16.69 -23.29 -9.49
C CYS A 176 -16.25 -24.67 -10.01
N CYS A 177 -16.18 -25.65 -9.11
CA CYS A 177 -16.40 -27.04 -9.51
C CYS A 177 -17.18 -27.75 -8.40
N MET A 178 -18.34 -27.17 -8.04
CA MET A 178 -19.38 -27.89 -7.31
C MET A 178 -20.72 -27.62 -7.99
N ASN A 179 -21.23 -28.68 -8.64
CA ASN A 179 -22.61 -28.93 -9.06
C ASN A 179 -23.22 -27.98 -10.12
N LYS A 180 -22.93 -28.25 -11.40
CA LYS A 180 -23.99 -28.24 -12.44
C LYS A 180 -24.24 -29.67 -12.92
N VAL A 181 -24.87 -30.45 -12.06
CA VAL A 181 -25.67 -31.60 -12.48
C VAL A 181 -27.11 -31.11 -12.61
N THR A 182 -27.60 -31.14 -13.85
CA THR A 182 -29.02 -31.14 -14.27
C THR A 182 -29.98 -30.11 -13.67
N SER A 183 -30.35 -29.11 -14.45
CA SER A 183 -31.77 -28.77 -14.61
C SER A 183 -32.03 -28.16 -15.98
N SER A 184 -33.12 -28.65 -16.56
CA SER A 184 -33.60 -28.50 -17.92
C SER A 184 -33.99 -27.07 -18.27
N THR A 185 -33.82 -26.73 -19.55
CA THR A 185 -34.71 -25.88 -20.37
C THR A 185 -35.68 -24.95 -19.66
N LYS A 186 -35.53 -23.64 -19.87
CA LYS A 186 -36.62 -22.78 -20.39
C LYS A 186 -36.05 -21.46 -20.90
N SER A 187 -36.46 -21.14 -22.12
CA SER A 187 -36.33 -19.86 -22.81
C SER A 187 -36.98 -18.73 -22.01
N HIS A 188 -36.51 -17.49 -22.19
CA HIS A 188 -37.23 -16.19 -22.22
C HIS A 188 -36.14 -15.08 -22.29
N SER A 189 -35.94 -14.40 -23.43
CA SER A 189 -36.66 -13.21 -23.92
C SER A 189 -36.46 -11.93 -23.08
N LYS A 190 -35.78 -10.94 -23.70
CA LYS A 190 -35.84 -9.46 -23.53
C LYS A 190 -35.27 -8.87 -22.23
N TYR A 191 -34.39 -7.87 -22.39
CA TYR A 191 -34.53 -6.42 -22.15
C TYR A 191 -33.15 -5.79 -22.46
N ARG A 192 -33.01 -4.88 -23.44
CA ARG A 192 -33.14 -3.41 -23.36
C ARG A 192 -32.49 -2.79 -22.13
#